data_AF-A0A7X7XZD8-F1
#
_entry.id   AF-A0A7X7XZD8-F1
#
_cell.length_a   1.000
_cell.length_b   1.000
_cell.length_c   1.000
_cell.angle_alpha   90.00
_cell.angle_beta   90.00
_cell.angle_gamma   90.00
#
_symmetry.space_group_name_H-M   'P 1'
#
loop_
_entity.id
_entity.type
_entity.pdbx_description
1 polymer ?
#
loop_
_entity_poly.entity_id
_entity_poly.type
_entity_poly.pdbx_seq_one_letter_code
_entity_poly.pdbx_strand_id
1 'polypeptide(L)'
;MDRVLFGDNQFFAVNHLSDEKSRQQSMRFRDTKSIMNVLDQAIDLGINTFMCTTHDRIGEITEIMRNNKSKYQDFNFFPCMPYAHKYANAVTELGIVGSIKEYVPGNIFSFAIKGGMGILNKDFSKLMELLIDAEMKMFRGVKTPVIFLQNVLVDLILGLGMYEVFAQYHDYIKKKFDAEPGYITMNMPRLLDALESVGISNPIICSSINKIGFRMSGGIELYEKYLNEKTFRPIAMQVLAAGALSPKEAIEYLANFPQIESVLFGASSRSHIEETKLLIESYLNAV
;
A
#
# COMPACT_ATOMS: atom_id res chain seq x y z
N MET A 1 -3.92 14.36 -4.90
CA MET A 1 -2.85 13.37 -4.68
C MET A 1 -1.76 13.59 -5.72
N ASP A 2 -0.50 13.23 -5.45
CA ASP A 2 0.54 13.28 -6.48
C ASP A 2 0.25 12.26 -7.59
N ARG A 3 0.42 12.63 -8.86
CA ARG A 3 0.15 11.74 -10.01
C ARG A 3 1.10 10.54 -10.04
N VAL A 4 2.32 10.71 -9.51
CA VAL A 4 3.39 9.72 -9.58
C VAL A 4 3.77 9.32 -8.15
N LEU A 5 3.58 8.04 -7.81
CA LEU A 5 3.95 7.48 -6.51
C LEU A 5 5.08 6.48 -6.66
N PHE A 6 6.11 6.59 -5.84
CA PHE A 6 7.21 5.64 -5.84
C PHE A 6 6.97 4.51 -4.83
N GLY A 7 7.08 3.27 -5.28
CA GLY A 7 6.89 2.06 -4.46
C GLY A 7 8.19 1.53 -3.87
N ASP A 8 8.09 0.61 -2.91
CA ASP A 8 9.23 0.06 -2.16
C ASP A 8 9.64 -1.38 -2.55
N ASN A 9 8.85 -2.07 -3.37
CA ASN A 9 9.05 -3.49 -3.72
C ASN A 9 10.49 -3.84 -4.14
N GLN A 10 11.15 -2.98 -4.92
CA GLN A 10 12.52 -3.21 -5.38
C GLN A 10 13.56 -3.23 -4.25
N PHE A 11 13.26 -2.61 -3.10
CA PHE A 11 14.17 -2.54 -1.95
C PHE A 11 14.10 -3.80 -1.08
N PHE A 12 13.00 -4.54 -1.17
CA PHE A 12 12.72 -5.72 -0.34
C PHE A 12 12.69 -7.02 -1.15
N ALA A 13 13.30 -7.01 -2.34
CA ALA A 13 13.43 -8.17 -3.23
C ALA A 13 12.08 -8.82 -3.58
N VAL A 14 11.01 -8.03 -3.61
CA VAL A 14 9.71 -8.48 -4.08
C VAL A 14 9.71 -8.41 -5.61
N ASN A 15 10.08 -9.52 -6.24
CA ASN A 15 10.02 -9.66 -7.70
C ASN A 15 9.16 -10.86 -8.09
N HIS A 16 8.09 -10.62 -8.84
CA HIS A 16 7.16 -11.67 -9.26
C HIS A 16 7.62 -12.43 -10.52
N LEU A 17 8.71 -12.01 -11.16
CA LEU A 17 9.21 -12.62 -12.40
C LEU A 17 10.37 -13.60 -12.21
N SER A 18 11.27 -13.34 -11.26
CA SER A 18 12.57 -14.02 -11.23
C SER A 18 13.24 -13.96 -9.87
N ASP A 19 13.51 -15.14 -9.32
CA ASP A 19 14.26 -15.31 -8.08
C ASP A 19 15.69 -14.77 -8.16
N GLU A 20 16.32 -14.86 -9.34
CA GLU A 20 17.67 -14.33 -9.55
C GLU A 20 17.68 -12.79 -9.49
N LYS A 21 16.65 -12.14 -10.05
CA LYS A 21 16.49 -10.68 -9.89
C LYS A 21 16.20 -10.30 -8.43
N SER A 22 15.37 -11.09 -7.72
CA SER A 22 15.15 -10.91 -6.27
C SER A 22 16.48 -10.98 -5.50
N ARG A 23 17.33 -11.96 -5.82
CA ARG A 23 18.65 -12.14 -5.20
C ARG A 23 19.60 -10.96 -5.49
N GLN A 24 19.63 -10.46 -6.72
CA GLN A 24 20.43 -9.29 -7.06
C GLN A 24 19.95 -8.03 -6.34
N GLN A 25 18.64 -7.83 -6.24
CA GLN A 25 18.05 -6.71 -5.49
C GLN A 25 18.35 -6.80 -3.99
N SER A 26 18.23 -7.98 -3.38
CA SER A 26 18.52 -8.15 -1.96
C SER A 26 19.98 -7.86 -1.62
N MET A 27 20.91 -8.22 -2.51
CA MET A 27 22.33 -7.85 -2.37
C MET A 27 22.56 -6.35 -2.54
N ARG A 28 21.96 -5.75 -3.57
CA ARG A 28 22.13 -4.33 -3.90
C ARG A 28 21.54 -3.39 -2.85
N PHE A 29 20.36 -3.73 -2.34
CA PHE A 29 19.65 -2.94 -1.34
C PHE A 29 19.82 -3.52 0.05
N ARG A 30 20.95 -4.21 0.31
CA ARG A 30 21.26 -4.73 1.64
C ARG A 30 21.38 -3.61 2.67
N ASP A 31 21.90 -2.46 2.25
CA ASP A 31 22.14 -1.28 3.09
C ASP A 31 21.12 -0.16 2.83
N THR A 32 20.72 0.52 3.91
CA THR A 32 19.78 1.64 3.87
C THR A 32 20.31 2.82 3.03
N LYS A 33 21.63 3.00 2.94
CA LYS A 33 22.24 4.05 2.12
C LYS A 33 21.95 3.86 0.63
N SER A 34 22.00 2.62 0.13
CA SER A 34 21.63 2.29 -1.25
C SER A 34 20.15 2.58 -1.54
N ILE A 35 19.26 2.38 -0.56
CA ILE A 35 17.84 2.75 -0.67
C ILE A 35 17.70 4.28 -0.72
N MET A 36 18.34 4.99 0.21
CA MET A 36 18.33 6.46 0.27
C MET A 36 18.84 7.09 -1.03
N ASN A 37 19.89 6.55 -1.63
CA ASN A 37 20.41 7.06 -2.91
C ASN A 37 19.38 6.98 -4.05
N VAL A 38 18.51 5.96 -4.05
CA VAL A 38 17.44 5.83 -5.06
C VAL A 38 16.28 6.76 -4.74
N LEU A 39 15.92 6.90 -3.45
CA LEU A 39 14.89 7.87 -3.03
C LEU A 39 15.32 9.30 -3.35
N ASP A 40 16.58 9.64 -3.14
CA ASP A 40 17.16 10.94 -3.53
C ASP A 40 17.05 11.17 -5.04
N GLN A 41 17.33 10.16 -5.86
CA GLN A 41 17.14 10.26 -7.32
C GLN A 41 15.67 10.49 -7.70
N ALA A 42 14.72 9.85 -7.00
CA ALA A 42 13.30 10.06 -7.23
C ALA A 42 12.87 11.50 -6.85
N ILE A 43 13.35 12.00 -5.70
CA ILE A 43 13.11 13.38 -5.24
C ILE A 43 13.71 14.40 -6.21
N ASP A 44 14.94 14.19 -6.68
CA ASP A 44 15.58 15.06 -7.68
C ASP A 44 14.79 15.15 -9.00
N LEU A 45 14.04 14.10 -9.33
CA LEU A 45 13.17 14.04 -10.49
C LEU A 45 11.78 14.63 -10.22
N GLY A 46 11.51 15.10 -9.00
CA GLY A 46 10.24 15.71 -8.59
C GLY A 46 9.21 14.73 -8.03
N ILE A 47 9.59 13.49 -7.72
CA ILE A 47 8.71 12.50 -7.10
C ILE A 47 8.84 12.61 -5.57
N ASN A 48 7.82 13.21 -4.94
CA ASN A 48 7.86 13.57 -3.52
C ASN A 48 7.00 12.66 -2.62
N THR A 49 6.40 11.62 -3.18
CA THR A 49 5.59 10.67 -2.42
C THR A 49 6.11 9.25 -2.56
N PHE A 50 6.36 8.62 -1.42
CA PHE A 50 6.83 7.25 -1.31
C PHE A 50 5.81 6.37 -0.60
N MET A 51 5.26 5.41 -1.33
CA MET A 51 4.31 4.43 -0.83
C MET A 51 5.07 3.17 -0.44
N CYS A 52 5.01 2.81 0.83
CA CYS A 52 5.91 1.81 1.40
C CYS A 52 5.24 0.93 2.45
N THR A 53 5.66 -0.33 2.51
CA THR A 53 5.34 -1.25 3.60
C THR A 53 5.92 -0.76 4.93
N THR A 54 5.44 -1.31 6.04
CA THR A 54 5.94 -0.98 7.39
C THR A 54 7.13 -1.86 7.81
N HIS A 55 8.03 -2.14 6.86
CA HIS A 55 9.25 -2.89 7.12
C HIS A 55 10.20 -2.11 8.04
N ASP A 56 10.92 -2.78 8.95
CA ASP A 56 11.85 -2.14 9.90
C ASP A 56 12.87 -1.17 9.26
N ARG A 57 13.35 -1.41 8.02
CA ARG A 57 14.26 -0.49 7.32
C ARG A 57 13.60 0.84 6.95
N ILE A 58 12.27 0.87 6.79
CA ILE A 58 11.53 2.12 6.64
C ILE A 58 11.64 2.97 7.92
N GLY A 59 11.74 2.33 9.09
CA GLY A 59 12.06 3.02 10.34
C GLY A 59 13.38 3.80 10.26
N GLU A 60 14.44 3.17 9.75
CA GLU A 60 15.73 3.85 9.54
C GLU A 60 15.63 5.00 8.52
N ILE A 61 14.90 4.79 7.41
CA ILE A 61 14.69 5.82 6.37
C ILE A 61 13.95 7.04 6.95
N THR A 62 12.86 6.81 7.67
CA THR A 62 12.09 7.89 8.30
C THR A 62 12.92 8.63 9.35
N GLU A 63 13.79 7.95 10.10
CA GLU A 63 14.72 8.57 11.04
C GLU A 63 15.76 9.45 10.33
N ILE A 64 16.39 8.94 9.27
CA ILE A 64 17.34 9.71 8.44
C ILE A 64 16.65 10.96 7.88
N MET A 65 15.45 10.82 7.31
CA MET A 65 14.73 11.96 6.72
C MET A 65 14.28 12.97 7.78
N ARG A 66 13.81 12.51 8.95
CA ARG A 66 13.44 13.35 10.10
C ARG A 66 14.62 14.17 10.62
N ASN A 67 15.83 13.61 10.61
CA ASN A 67 17.05 14.29 11.04
C ASN A 67 17.62 15.26 9.99
N ASN A 68 17.09 15.24 8.77
CA ASN A 68 17.53 16.06 7.63
C ASN A 68 16.38 16.88 7.04
N LYS A 69 15.60 17.57 7.89
CA LYS A 69 14.36 18.25 7.49
C LYS A 69 14.50 19.22 6.32
N SER A 70 15.61 19.96 6.23
CA SER A 70 15.84 20.91 5.14
C SER A 70 15.75 20.29 3.75
N LYS A 71 16.08 19.00 3.63
CA LYS A 71 16.01 18.25 2.37
C LYS A 71 14.68 17.53 2.16
N TYR A 72 14.08 16.99 3.23
CA TYR A 72 12.94 16.06 3.13
C TYR A 72 11.62 16.60 3.69
N GLN A 73 11.52 17.89 4.04
CA GLN A 73 10.33 18.46 4.66
C GLN A 73 9.04 18.29 3.83
N ASP A 74 9.16 18.20 2.51
CA ASP A 74 8.03 18.09 1.58
C ASP A 74 7.80 16.66 1.09
N PHE A 75 8.57 15.71 1.62
CA PHE A 75 8.44 14.30 1.28
C PHE A 75 7.31 13.65 2.08
N ASN A 76 6.41 12.98 1.36
CA ASN A 76 5.27 12.27 1.94
C ASN A 76 5.53 10.76 1.96
N PHE A 77 5.13 10.14 3.06
CA PHE A 77 5.08 8.68 3.20
C PHE A 77 3.63 8.22 3.12
N PHE A 78 3.34 7.28 2.23
CA PHE A 78 2.06 6.59 2.17
C PHE A 78 2.27 5.17 2.75
N PRO A 79 2.20 5.00 4.08
CA PRO A 79 2.45 3.70 4.70
C PRO A 79 1.37 2.68 4.36
N CYS A 80 1.79 1.45 4.09
CA CYS A 80 0.93 0.33 3.70
C CYS A 80 1.08 -0.80 4.72
N MET A 81 0.08 -0.96 5.60
CA MET A 81 0.11 -1.91 6.71
C MET A 81 -0.98 -2.97 6.61
N PRO A 82 -0.79 -4.14 7.23
CA PRO A 82 0.43 -4.60 7.92
C PRO A 82 1.50 -5.09 6.93
N TYR A 83 2.76 -5.08 7.36
CA TYR A 83 3.79 -5.83 6.64
C TYR A 83 3.62 -7.34 6.91
N ALA A 84 2.86 -8.02 6.07
CA ALA A 84 2.41 -9.41 6.28
C ALA A 84 3.55 -10.41 6.54
N HIS A 85 4.70 -10.24 5.88
CA HIS A 85 5.85 -11.13 6.06
C HIS A 85 6.42 -11.09 7.48
N LYS A 86 6.35 -9.95 8.17
CA LYS A 86 6.76 -9.84 9.58
C LYS A 86 5.91 -10.71 10.48
N TYR A 87 4.59 -10.71 10.28
CA TYR A 87 3.67 -11.57 11.03
C TYR A 87 3.82 -13.05 10.64
N ALA A 88 4.00 -13.36 9.36
CA ALA A 88 4.22 -14.74 8.91
C ALA A 88 5.53 -15.33 9.46
N ASN A 89 6.61 -14.56 9.47
CA ASN A 89 7.88 -14.96 10.06
C ASN A 89 7.74 -15.15 11.57
N ALA A 90 7.10 -14.21 12.27
CA ALA A 90 6.85 -14.36 13.71
C ALA A 90 6.06 -15.64 14.02
N VAL A 91 5.01 -15.96 13.27
CA VAL A 91 4.23 -17.19 13.47
C VAL A 91 5.08 -18.43 13.23
N THR A 92 6.00 -18.37 12.26
CA THR A 92 6.92 -19.47 11.93
C THR A 92 7.99 -19.64 13.01
N GLU A 93 8.55 -18.55 13.54
CA GLU A 93 9.68 -18.56 14.48
C GLU A 93 9.24 -18.70 15.94
N LEU A 94 8.16 -18.02 16.33
CA LEU A 94 7.68 -17.92 17.72
C LEU A 94 6.42 -18.77 17.98
N GLY A 95 5.83 -19.36 16.94
CA GLY A 95 4.52 -19.98 17.00
C GLY A 95 3.39 -18.97 17.18
N ILE A 96 2.14 -19.44 17.06
CA ILE A 96 0.93 -18.60 17.17
C ILE A 96 0.88 -17.86 18.52
N VAL A 97 1.20 -18.55 19.61
CA VAL A 97 1.15 -17.99 20.98
C VAL A 97 2.29 -16.99 21.23
N GLY A 98 3.49 -17.25 20.73
CA GLY A 98 4.64 -16.35 20.89
C GLY A 98 4.49 -15.06 20.07
N SER A 99 3.94 -15.17 18.86
CA SER A 99 3.65 -14.01 18.00
C SER A 99 2.61 -13.07 18.60
N ILE A 100 1.53 -13.62 19.16
CA ILE A 100 0.48 -12.82 19.82
C ILE A 100 1.08 -12.05 21.00
N LYS A 101 1.99 -12.66 21.77
CA LYS A 101 2.64 -11.99 22.93
C LYS A 101 3.60 -10.89 22.51
N GLU A 102 4.27 -11.03 21.37
CA GLU A 102 5.22 -10.03 20.84
C GLU A 102 4.50 -8.79 20.29
N TYR A 103 3.42 -9.00 19.54
CA TYR A 103 2.69 -7.91 18.88
C TYR A 103 1.50 -7.39 19.68
N VAL A 104 1.07 -8.09 20.74
CA VAL A 104 -0.07 -7.70 21.56
C VAL A 104 0.24 -7.79 23.05
N PRO A 105 0.46 -6.64 23.73
CA PRO A 105 0.73 -6.64 25.17
C PRO A 105 -0.58 -6.85 25.96
N GLY A 106 -0.75 -8.03 26.57
CA GLY A 106 -1.83 -8.29 27.54
C GLY A 106 -2.50 -9.66 27.42
N ASN A 107 -3.27 -10.05 28.44
CA ASN A 107 -4.00 -11.32 28.53
C ASN A 107 -5.21 -11.34 27.56
N ILE A 108 -5.00 -11.75 26.31
CA ILE A 108 -6.07 -11.97 25.31
C ILE A 108 -6.48 -13.45 25.25
N PHE A 109 -6.29 -14.18 26.36
CA PHE A 109 -6.78 -15.56 26.50
C PHE A 109 -8.32 -15.68 26.54
N SER A 110 -9.07 -14.58 26.39
CA SER A 110 -10.53 -14.62 26.23
C SER A 110 -10.99 -15.03 24.82
N PHE A 111 -10.10 -15.04 23.81
CA PHE A 111 -10.48 -15.28 22.41
C PHE A 111 -10.93 -16.72 22.08
N ALA A 112 -10.68 -17.70 22.95
CA ALA A 112 -10.91 -19.11 22.62
C ALA A 112 -11.89 -19.89 23.52
N ILE A 113 -12.50 -19.28 24.55
CA ILE A 113 -13.33 -20.05 25.53
C ILE A 113 -14.83 -19.72 25.51
N LYS A 114 -15.31 -18.70 24.78
CA LYS A 114 -16.75 -18.36 24.80
C LYS A 114 -17.33 -18.11 23.41
N GLY A 115 -17.64 -19.21 22.72
CA GLY A 115 -18.49 -19.24 21.52
C GLY A 115 -19.93 -18.82 21.81
N GLY A 116 -20.17 -17.52 21.94
CA GLY A 116 -21.51 -16.96 22.13
C GLY A 116 -21.63 -15.53 21.61
N MET A 117 -22.05 -15.41 20.34
CA MET A 117 -22.81 -14.36 19.62
C MET A 117 -22.90 -12.88 20.10
N GLY A 118 -22.11 -12.35 21.05
CA GLY A 118 -22.40 -11.00 21.59
C GLY A 118 -21.23 -10.11 22.00
N ILE A 119 -19.98 -10.56 21.96
CA ILE A 119 -18.84 -9.80 22.55
C ILE A 119 -17.65 -9.63 21.57
N LEU A 120 -17.82 -9.91 20.28
CA LEU A 120 -16.69 -9.92 19.32
C LEU A 120 -16.27 -8.55 18.77
N ASN A 121 -17.18 -7.57 18.67
CA ASN A 121 -16.89 -6.34 17.92
C ASN A 121 -15.88 -5.41 18.62
N LYS A 122 -16.00 -5.16 19.93
CA LYS A 122 -15.16 -4.17 20.63
C LYS A 122 -13.72 -4.62 20.78
N ASP A 123 -13.48 -5.92 20.94
CA ASP A 123 -12.13 -6.46 21.14
C ASP A 123 -11.34 -6.51 19.82
N PHE A 124 -12.04 -6.77 18.70
CA PHE A 124 -11.43 -6.71 17.37
C PHE A 124 -11.04 -5.29 16.97
N SER A 125 -11.93 -4.30 17.19
CA SER A 125 -11.62 -2.89 16.89
C SER A 125 -10.39 -2.43 17.65
N LYS A 126 -10.32 -2.69 18.96
CA LYS A 126 -9.15 -2.31 19.79
C LYS A 126 -7.87 -2.99 19.35
N LEU A 127 -7.93 -4.27 18.97
CA LEU A 127 -6.76 -4.98 18.46
C LEU A 127 -6.26 -4.35 17.15
N MET A 128 -7.17 -4.03 16.24
CA MET A 128 -6.84 -3.32 15.00
C MET A 128 -6.18 -1.96 15.30
N GLU A 129 -6.76 -1.16 16.20
CA GLU A 129 -6.21 0.14 16.61
C GLU A 129 -4.78 0.01 17.18
N LEU A 130 -4.53 -0.98 18.03
CA LEU A 130 -3.22 -1.25 18.62
C LEU A 130 -2.18 -1.65 17.55
N LEU A 131 -2.56 -2.50 16.60
CA LEU A 131 -1.67 -2.91 15.50
C LEU A 131 -1.34 -1.72 14.59
N ILE A 132 -2.33 -0.88 14.29
CA ILE A 132 -2.14 0.35 13.53
C ILE A 132 -1.19 1.30 14.28
N ASP A 133 -1.41 1.54 15.58
CA ASP A 133 -0.55 2.41 16.38
C ASP A 133 0.91 1.88 16.44
N ALA A 134 1.09 0.57 16.51
CA ALA A 134 2.41 -0.06 16.52
C ALA A 134 3.15 0.15 15.18
N GLU A 135 2.48 -0.11 14.05
CA GLU A 135 3.03 0.05 12.71
C GLU A 135 3.31 1.53 12.38
N MET A 136 2.43 2.43 12.80
CA MET A 136 2.56 3.88 12.57
C MET A 136 3.61 4.57 13.44
N LYS A 137 4.09 3.91 14.51
CA LYS A 137 5.09 4.49 15.43
C LYS A 137 6.36 4.96 14.71
N MET A 138 6.80 4.24 13.68
CA MET A 138 8.01 4.60 12.93
C MET A 138 7.86 5.91 12.14
N PHE A 139 6.64 6.21 11.68
CA PHE A 139 6.34 7.41 10.89
C PHE A 139 6.09 8.67 11.72
N ARG A 140 6.27 8.62 13.05
CA ARG A 140 6.12 9.82 13.90
C ARG A 140 7.03 10.95 13.41
N GLY A 141 6.48 12.14 13.20
CA GLY A 141 7.26 13.33 12.82
C GLY A 141 7.70 13.39 11.35
N VAL A 142 7.18 12.50 10.49
CA VAL A 142 7.18 12.67 9.03
C VAL A 142 5.74 12.82 8.52
N LYS A 143 5.56 13.26 7.27
CA LYS A 143 4.22 13.48 6.69
C LYS A 143 3.62 12.15 6.23
N THR A 144 2.45 11.79 6.75
CA THR A 144 1.67 10.61 6.34
C THR A 144 0.23 10.97 5.98
N PRO A 145 -0.01 11.71 4.88
CA PRO A 145 -1.33 12.23 4.56
C PRO A 145 -2.31 11.14 4.10
N VAL A 146 -1.82 9.98 3.65
CA VAL A 146 -2.63 8.81 3.31
C VAL A 146 -2.03 7.58 3.98
N ILE A 147 -2.87 6.77 4.62
CA ILE A 147 -2.46 5.52 5.28
C ILE A 147 -3.25 4.39 4.66
N PHE A 148 -2.57 3.32 4.22
CA PHE A 148 -3.17 2.22 3.47
C PHE A 148 -3.33 0.94 4.30
N LEU A 149 -4.47 0.27 4.11
CA LEU A 149 -4.67 -1.12 4.48
C LEU A 149 -4.27 -2.04 3.33
N GLN A 150 -3.39 -3.00 3.60
CA GLN A 150 -2.81 -3.92 2.61
C GLN A 150 -3.82 -4.94 2.08
N ASN A 151 -3.59 -5.40 0.86
CA ASN A 151 -4.50 -6.29 0.14
C ASN A 151 -4.74 -7.62 0.87
N VAL A 152 -3.75 -8.13 1.61
CA VAL A 152 -3.93 -9.36 2.41
C VAL A 152 -5.07 -9.24 3.42
N LEU A 153 -5.24 -8.08 4.05
CA LEU A 153 -6.32 -7.84 5.00
C LEU A 153 -7.58 -7.40 4.28
N VAL A 154 -7.48 -6.47 3.32
CA VAL A 154 -8.64 -5.98 2.57
C VAL A 154 -9.37 -7.12 1.88
N ASP A 155 -8.66 -7.96 1.13
CA ASP A 155 -9.27 -9.05 0.38
C ASP A 155 -9.80 -10.16 1.30
N LEU A 156 -9.18 -10.38 2.47
CA LEU A 156 -9.71 -11.28 3.50
C LEU A 156 -11.02 -10.76 4.10
N ILE A 157 -11.07 -9.48 4.48
CA ILE A 157 -12.28 -8.81 4.98
C ILE A 157 -13.39 -8.88 3.95
N LEU A 158 -13.06 -8.65 2.66
CA LEU A 158 -14.00 -8.78 1.55
C LEU A 158 -14.54 -10.20 1.38
N GLY A 159 -13.67 -11.20 1.52
CA GLY A 159 -14.02 -12.62 1.43
C GLY A 159 -14.93 -13.08 2.56
N LEU A 160 -14.70 -12.58 3.78
CA LEU A 160 -15.50 -12.90 4.97
C LEU A 160 -16.79 -12.08 5.10
N GLY A 161 -16.97 -11.04 4.29
CA GLY A 161 -18.15 -10.16 4.38
C GLY A 161 -18.14 -9.22 5.60
N MET A 162 -16.97 -8.97 6.20
CA MET A 162 -16.82 -8.20 7.44
C MET A 162 -16.70 -6.68 7.17
N TYR A 163 -17.58 -6.11 6.36
CA TYR A 163 -17.41 -4.74 5.82
C TYR A 163 -17.36 -3.65 6.90
N GLU A 164 -17.99 -3.86 8.05
CA GLU A 164 -17.92 -2.96 9.21
C GLU A 164 -16.47 -2.67 9.67
N VAL A 165 -15.54 -3.58 9.41
CA VAL A 165 -14.11 -3.37 9.70
C VAL A 165 -13.56 -2.20 8.87
N PHE A 166 -14.03 -2.02 7.63
CA PHE A 166 -13.62 -0.87 6.81
C PHE A 166 -14.08 0.46 7.39
N ALA A 167 -15.31 0.52 7.91
CA ALA A 167 -15.83 1.72 8.57
C ALA A 167 -15.02 2.05 9.83
N GLN A 168 -14.70 1.05 10.64
CA GLN A 168 -13.88 1.23 11.85
C GLN A 168 -12.46 1.71 11.50
N TYR A 169 -11.82 1.10 10.50
CA TYR A 169 -10.52 1.53 10.01
C TYR A 169 -10.56 2.97 9.50
N HIS A 170 -11.55 3.29 8.67
CA HIS A 170 -11.75 4.62 8.08
C HIS A 170 -11.84 5.71 9.15
N ASP A 171 -12.69 5.48 10.15
CA ASP A 171 -12.89 6.39 11.26
C ASP A 171 -11.64 6.54 12.11
N TYR A 172 -10.95 5.44 12.40
CA TYR A 172 -9.76 5.47 13.23
C TYR A 172 -8.63 6.27 12.59
N ILE A 173 -8.35 6.03 11.30
CA ILE A 173 -7.29 6.73 10.57
C ILE A 173 -7.53 8.24 10.55
N LYS A 174 -8.77 8.67 10.25
CA LYS A 174 -9.12 10.10 10.22
C LYS A 174 -9.04 10.73 11.61
N LYS A 175 -9.58 10.08 12.64
CA LYS A 175 -9.64 10.65 14.00
C LYS A 175 -8.28 10.69 14.69
N LYS A 176 -7.44 9.66 14.51
CA LYS A 176 -6.19 9.48 15.26
C LYS A 176 -4.99 10.12 14.57
N PHE A 177 -4.91 10.01 13.24
CA PHE A 177 -3.72 10.39 12.48
C PHE A 177 -3.93 11.63 11.61
N ASP A 178 -5.16 12.16 11.53
CA ASP A 178 -5.52 13.26 10.62
C ASP A 178 -5.07 12.98 9.17
N ALA A 179 -5.30 11.73 8.75
CA ALA A 179 -4.89 11.20 7.45
C ALA A 179 -6.09 10.61 6.70
N GLU A 180 -5.96 10.48 5.38
CA GLU A 180 -6.94 9.79 4.56
C GLU A 180 -6.70 8.27 4.58
N PRO A 181 -7.76 7.45 4.75
CA PRO A 181 -7.66 6.01 4.65
C PRO A 181 -7.63 5.57 3.18
N GLY A 182 -6.62 4.79 2.84
CA GLY A 182 -6.47 4.11 1.56
C GLY A 182 -6.61 2.60 1.67
N TYR A 183 -6.97 1.95 0.58
CA TYR A 183 -7.21 0.51 0.55
C TYR A 183 -6.50 -0.11 -0.64
N ILE A 184 -5.66 -1.13 -0.39
CA ILE A 184 -5.01 -1.90 -1.45
C ILE A 184 -5.83 -3.16 -1.67
N THR A 185 -6.15 -3.52 -2.92
CA THR A 185 -6.96 -4.73 -3.22
C THR A 185 -6.60 -5.35 -4.56
N MET A 186 -6.86 -6.65 -4.68
CA MET A 186 -6.87 -7.37 -5.97
C MET A 186 -8.27 -7.50 -6.58
N ASN A 187 -9.30 -6.88 -5.99
CA ASN A 187 -10.70 -6.92 -6.42
C ASN A 187 -11.37 -5.55 -6.25
N MET A 188 -10.95 -4.57 -7.05
CA MET A 188 -11.39 -3.18 -6.98
C MET A 188 -12.92 -3.01 -7.08
N PRO A 189 -13.64 -3.65 -8.02
CA PRO A 189 -15.09 -3.47 -8.13
C PRO A 189 -15.82 -3.89 -6.86
N ARG A 190 -15.49 -5.08 -6.33
CA ARG A 190 -16.12 -5.58 -5.09
C ARG A 190 -15.72 -4.75 -3.88
N LEU A 191 -14.49 -4.25 -3.82
CA LEU A 191 -14.08 -3.38 -2.73
C LEU A 191 -14.89 -2.08 -2.74
N LEU A 192 -15.03 -1.45 -3.90
CA LEU A 192 -15.75 -0.19 -4.01
C LEU A 192 -17.18 -0.32 -3.50
N ASP A 193 -17.91 -1.34 -3.97
CA ASP A 193 -19.29 -1.59 -3.53
C ASP A 193 -19.37 -1.87 -2.02
N ALA A 194 -18.39 -2.61 -1.47
CA ALA A 194 -18.33 -2.90 -0.04
C ALA A 194 -18.07 -1.64 0.81
N LEU A 195 -17.15 -0.76 0.38
CA LEU A 195 -16.87 0.50 1.04
C LEU A 195 -18.09 1.44 1.02
N GLU A 196 -18.76 1.55 -0.14
CA GLU A 196 -19.98 2.34 -0.28
C GLU A 196 -21.10 1.81 0.63
N SER A 197 -21.24 0.48 0.75
CA SER A 197 -22.26 -0.15 1.59
C SER A 197 -22.15 0.19 3.08
N VAL A 198 -20.95 0.58 3.55
CA VAL A 198 -20.70 1.01 4.93
C VAL A 198 -20.47 2.52 5.06
N GLY A 199 -20.91 3.28 4.04
CA GLY A 199 -20.95 4.74 4.08
C GLY A 199 -19.63 5.44 3.71
N ILE A 200 -18.66 4.72 3.17
CA ILE A 200 -17.37 5.30 2.73
C ILE A 200 -17.52 5.77 1.28
N SER A 201 -17.72 7.08 1.09
CA SER A 201 -17.82 7.72 -0.23
C SER A 201 -16.47 8.19 -0.76
N ASN A 202 -16.28 8.11 -2.08
CA ASN A 202 -15.08 8.56 -2.79
C ASN A 202 -13.74 8.04 -2.19
N PRO A 203 -13.61 6.72 -1.94
CA PRO A 203 -12.42 6.14 -1.30
C PRO A 203 -11.17 6.19 -2.19
N ILE A 204 -9.99 6.18 -1.55
CA ILE A 204 -8.70 5.95 -2.21
C ILE A 204 -8.49 4.45 -2.34
N ILE A 205 -8.44 3.93 -3.57
CA ILE A 205 -8.25 2.50 -3.83
C ILE A 205 -7.03 2.29 -4.71
N CYS A 206 -6.03 1.59 -4.17
CA CYS A 206 -4.88 1.12 -4.93
C CYS A 206 -5.11 -0.32 -5.40
N SER A 207 -5.07 -0.56 -6.70
CA SER A 207 -5.32 -1.90 -7.24
C SER A 207 -4.50 -2.19 -8.48
N SER A 208 -4.37 -3.46 -8.82
CA SER A 208 -3.76 -3.86 -10.09
C SER A 208 -4.65 -3.37 -11.22
N ILE A 209 -4.13 -2.50 -12.09
CA ILE A 209 -4.84 -2.01 -13.28
C ILE A 209 -3.85 -2.09 -14.44
N ASN A 210 -4.10 -2.98 -15.39
CA ASN A 210 -3.23 -3.22 -16.53
C ASN A 210 -3.99 -3.88 -17.69
N LYS A 211 -3.42 -3.72 -18.89
CA LYS A 211 -4.05 -4.11 -20.17
C LYS A 211 -4.38 -5.60 -20.30
N ILE A 212 -3.73 -6.47 -19.53
CA ILE A 212 -3.87 -7.94 -19.67
C ILE A 212 -4.59 -8.59 -18.49
N GLY A 213 -5.17 -7.82 -17.56
CA GLY A 213 -5.95 -8.38 -16.46
C GLY A 213 -5.13 -9.06 -15.37
N PHE A 214 -3.81 -8.82 -15.31
CA PHE A 214 -2.95 -9.41 -14.30
C PHE A 214 -3.38 -8.97 -12.91
N ARG A 215 -3.85 -9.93 -12.10
CA ARG A 215 -4.35 -9.73 -10.72
C ARG A 215 -5.54 -8.76 -10.62
N MET A 216 -6.39 -8.72 -11.65
CA MET A 216 -7.65 -7.97 -11.69
C MET A 216 -8.84 -8.91 -11.46
N SER A 217 -9.08 -9.29 -10.20
CA SER A 217 -10.13 -10.27 -9.85
C SER A 217 -11.51 -9.70 -10.15
N GLY A 218 -12.31 -10.42 -10.95
CA GLY A 218 -13.61 -9.94 -11.45
C GLY A 218 -13.60 -9.63 -12.95
N GLY A 219 -12.42 -9.60 -13.58
CA GLY A 219 -12.27 -9.40 -15.02
C GLY A 219 -11.97 -7.95 -15.42
N ILE A 220 -11.33 -7.79 -16.58
CA ILE A 220 -10.89 -6.48 -17.09
C ILE A 220 -12.12 -5.61 -17.36
N GLU A 221 -13.14 -6.17 -17.98
CA GLU A 221 -14.35 -5.45 -18.41
C GLU A 221 -15.07 -4.80 -17.23
N LEU A 222 -15.10 -5.48 -16.07
CA LEU A 222 -15.71 -4.94 -14.87
C LEU A 222 -14.88 -3.80 -14.26
N TYR A 223 -13.56 -3.91 -14.29
CA TYR A 223 -12.66 -2.83 -13.87
C TYR A 223 -12.84 -1.60 -14.74
N GLU A 224 -12.81 -1.76 -16.06
CA GLU A 224 -12.97 -0.67 -17.02
C GLU A 224 -14.33 0.01 -16.87
N LYS A 225 -15.39 -0.78 -16.67
CA LYS A 225 -16.72 -0.23 -16.36
C LYS A 225 -16.69 0.66 -15.11
N TYR A 226 -16.13 0.17 -14.01
CA TYR A 226 -16.05 0.94 -12.77
C TYR A 226 -15.16 2.18 -12.93
N LEU A 227 -14.08 2.07 -13.70
CA LEU A 227 -13.18 3.17 -14.00
C LEU A 227 -13.81 4.27 -14.87
N ASN A 228 -14.93 3.99 -15.55
CA ASN A 228 -15.65 4.96 -16.38
C ASN A 228 -16.93 5.48 -15.72
N GLU A 229 -17.59 4.66 -14.90
CA GLU A 229 -18.95 4.95 -14.41
C GLU A 229 -19.02 5.31 -12.92
N LYS A 230 -18.02 4.95 -12.12
CA LYS A 230 -18.09 5.06 -10.65
C LYS A 230 -17.15 6.13 -10.12
N THR A 231 -17.59 6.84 -9.07
CA THR A 231 -16.82 7.90 -8.43
C THR A 231 -15.99 7.38 -7.27
N PHE A 232 -14.67 7.37 -7.44
CA PHE A 232 -13.69 7.05 -6.40
C PHE A 232 -12.33 7.58 -6.84
N ARG A 233 -11.27 7.31 -6.06
CA ARG A 233 -9.91 7.78 -6.32
C ARG A 233 -8.96 6.60 -6.59
N PRO A 234 -8.91 6.10 -7.84
CA PRO A 234 -8.07 4.96 -8.20
C PRO A 234 -6.58 5.31 -8.24
N ILE A 235 -5.78 4.43 -7.66
CA ILE A 235 -4.33 4.37 -7.84
C ILE A 235 -4.01 3.08 -8.59
N ALA A 236 -3.38 3.21 -9.76
CA ALA A 236 -2.97 2.06 -10.57
C ALA A 236 -1.61 1.53 -10.10
N MET A 237 -1.54 0.26 -9.70
CA MET A 237 -0.29 -0.45 -9.44
C MET A 237 -0.14 -1.67 -10.34
N GLN A 238 1.05 -2.28 -10.36
CA GLN A 238 1.37 -3.44 -11.20
C GLN A 238 1.03 -3.22 -12.69
N VAL A 239 1.20 -1.98 -13.15
CA VAL A 239 0.80 -1.53 -14.49
C VAL A 239 1.53 -2.28 -15.60
N LEU A 240 2.76 -2.73 -15.34
CA LEU A 240 3.56 -3.53 -16.26
C LEU A 240 3.18 -5.02 -16.29
N ALA A 241 2.19 -5.44 -15.50
CA ALA A 241 1.75 -6.84 -15.38
C ALA A 241 2.91 -7.82 -15.13
N ALA A 242 3.69 -7.53 -14.09
CA ALA A 242 4.95 -8.22 -13.81
C ALA A 242 5.89 -8.23 -15.03
N GLY A 243 6.02 -7.13 -15.77
CA GLY A 243 6.93 -6.99 -16.92
C GLY A 243 6.46 -7.66 -18.22
N ALA A 244 5.23 -8.18 -18.28
CA ALA A 244 4.63 -8.67 -19.51
C ALA A 244 4.29 -7.53 -20.49
N LEU A 245 4.16 -6.29 -19.99
CA LEU A 245 3.88 -5.10 -20.80
C LEU A 245 5.10 -4.17 -20.82
N SER A 246 5.32 -3.52 -21.96
CA SER A 246 6.28 -2.42 -22.04
C SER A 246 5.76 -1.20 -21.26
N PRO A 247 6.64 -0.32 -20.71
CA PRO A 247 6.20 0.88 -19.99
C PRO A 247 5.24 1.76 -20.80
N LYS A 248 5.55 2.00 -22.08
CA LYS A 248 4.70 2.80 -22.95
C LYS A 248 3.31 2.19 -23.12
N GLU A 249 3.24 0.89 -23.45
CA GLU A 249 1.97 0.18 -23.63
C GLU A 249 1.11 0.18 -22.36
N ALA A 250 1.75 -0.02 -21.21
CA ALA A 250 1.07 0.00 -19.92
C ALA A 250 0.45 1.37 -19.61
N ILE A 251 1.21 2.45 -19.79
CA ILE A 251 0.73 3.81 -19.50
C ILE A 251 -0.31 4.28 -20.53
N GLU A 252 -0.14 3.95 -21.81
CA GLU A 252 -1.15 4.21 -22.85
C GLU A 252 -2.50 3.57 -22.52
N TYR A 253 -2.50 2.36 -21.95
CA TYR A 253 -3.72 1.72 -21.50
C TYR A 253 -4.41 2.51 -20.38
N LEU A 254 -3.65 2.99 -19.38
CA LEU A 254 -4.20 3.76 -18.27
C LEU A 254 -4.79 5.10 -18.71
N ALA A 255 -4.26 5.70 -19.78
CA ALA A 255 -4.74 6.97 -20.32
C ALA A 255 -6.20 6.94 -20.78
N ASN A 256 -6.76 5.74 -21.02
CA ASN A 256 -8.18 5.57 -21.34
C ASN A 256 -9.10 5.80 -20.12
N PHE A 257 -8.55 5.97 -18.91
CA PHE A 257 -9.30 6.15 -17.67
C PHE A 257 -8.87 7.43 -16.94
N PRO A 258 -9.39 8.61 -17.33
CA PRO A 258 -8.94 9.91 -16.81
C PRO A 258 -9.07 10.07 -15.29
N GLN A 259 -9.96 9.31 -14.64
CA GLN A 259 -10.15 9.38 -13.20
C GLN A 259 -9.05 8.70 -12.38
N ILE A 260 -8.13 7.95 -13.00
CA ILE A 260 -6.95 7.41 -12.30
C ILE A 260 -6.17 8.60 -11.74
N GLU A 261 -6.17 8.73 -10.41
CA GLU A 261 -5.53 9.86 -9.73
C GLU A 261 -4.01 9.72 -9.75
N SER A 262 -3.51 8.48 -9.59
CA SER A 262 -2.08 8.23 -9.44
C SER A 262 -1.64 6.89 -10.03
N VAL A 263 -0.36 6.81 -10.39
CA VAL A 263 0.31 5.57 -10.80
C VAL A 263 1.43 5.25 -9.81
N LEU A 264 1.36 4.05 -9.23
CA LEU A 264 2.38 3.48 -8.35
C LEU A 264 3.33 2.59 -9.15
N PHE A 265 4.62 2.90 -9.11
CA PHE A 265 5.66 2.08 -9.72
C PHE A 265 6.93 2.01 -8.87
N GLY A 266 7.72 0.96 -9.08
CA GLY A 266 9.05 0.81 -8.46
C GLY A 266 10.13 0.71 -9.54
N ALA A 267 11.30 1.28 -9.28
CA ALA A 267 12.45 1.20 -10.17
C ALA A 267 13.76 1.29 -9.38
N SER A 268 14.85 0.75 -9.93
CA SER A 268 16.15 0.71 -9.24
C SER A 268 17.21 1.61 -9.86
N SER A 269 16.93 2.34 -10.94
CA SER A 269 17.89 3.26 -11.58
C SER A 269 17.20 4.58 -11.93
N ARG A 270 17.96 5.68 -11.85
CA ARG A 270 17.49 7.02 -12.25
C ARG A 270 16.83 7.03 -13.63
N SER A 271 17.46 6.38 -14.60
CA SER A 271 16.95 6.32 -15.98
C SER A 271 15.54 5.73 -16.07
N HIS A 272 15.27 4.62 -15.38
CA HIS A 272 13.94 3.99 -15.39
C HIS A 272 12.92 4.81 -14.59
N ILE A 273 13.35 5.48 -13.52
CA ILE A 273 12.49 6.39 -12.75
C ILE A 273 12.06 7.56 -13.64
N GLU A 274 13.01 8.19 -14.32
CA GLU A 274 12.79 9.33 -15.21
C GLU A 274 11.91 8.94 -16.41
N GLU A 275 12.23 7.83 -17.09
CA GLU A 275 11.44 7.33 -18.22
C GLU A 275 9.98 7.06 -17.81
N THR A 276 9.77 6.35 -16.70
CA THR A 276 8.40 6.02 -16.24
C THR A 276 7.64 7.26 -15.83
N LYS A 277 8.30 8.20 -15.12
CA LYS A 277 7.70 9.49 -14.74
C LYS A 277 7.26 10.27 -15.98
N LEU A 278 8.15 10.43 -16.97
CA LEU A 278 7.85 11.19 -18.18
C LEU A 278 6.69 10.58 -18.97
N LEU A 279 6.62 9.25 -19.06
CA LEU A 279 5.48 8.57 -19.66
C LEU A 279 4.17 8.84 -18.91
N ILE A 280 4.17 8.72 -17.58
CA ILE A 280 2.99 9.02 -16.76
C ILE A 280 2.54 10.47 -17.00
N GLU A 281 3.47 11.43 -16.93
CA GLU A 281 3.16 12.83 -17.11
C GLU A 281 2.67 13.14 -18.54
N SER A 282 3.24 12.52 -19.58
CA SER A 282 2.85 12.80 -20.96
C SER A 282 1.45 12.28 -21.32
N TYR A 283 1.04 11.14 -20.75
CA TYR A 283 -0.23 10.50 -21.08
C TYR A 283 -1.36 10.81 -20.10
N LEU A 284 -1.06 11.03 -18.82
CA LEU A 284 -2.08 11.24 -17.78
C LEU A 284 -2.25 12.71 -17.35
N ASN A 285 -1.36 13.63 -17.73
CA ASN A 285 -1.57 15.07 -17.52
C ASN A 285 -2.05 15.80 -18.79
N ALA A 286 -2.20 15.11 -19.90
CA ALA A 286 -2.67 15.67 -21.17
C ALA A 286 -4.21 15.77 -21.28
N VAL A 287 -4.92 15.66 -20.15
CA VAL A 287 -6.40 15.72 -20.06
C VAL A 287 -6.82 16.82 -19.11
#